data_AF-A0A8T3YK99-F1
#
_entry.id   AF-A0A8T3YK99-F1
#
_cell.length_a   1.000
_cell.length_b   1.000
_cell.length_c   1.000
_cell.angle_alpha   90.00
_cell.angle_beta   90.00
_cell.angle_gamma   90.00
#
_symmetry.space_group_name_H-M   'P 1'
#
loop_
_entity.id
_entity.type
_entity.pdbx_description
1 polymer ?
#
loop_
_entity_poly.entity_id
_entity_poly.type
_entity_poly.pdbx_seq_one_letter_code
_entity_poly.pdbx_strand_id
1 'polypeptide(L)' 'MSRIISVADDVYEELTARKGKDSYSTVIRKAFAEKKTNRDALQAFMGKGGVDERRVKELGKEWKKWSERYA' A
#
# COMPACT_ATOMS: atom_id res chain seq x y z
N MET A 1 -15.99 14.74 -2.58
CA MET A 1 -16.58 13.88 -1.53
C MET A 1 -15.63 13.82 -0.35
N SER A 2 -16.08 14.27 0.81
CA SER A 2 -15.37 14.03 2.07
C SER A 2 -15.46 12.55 2.42
N ARG A 3 -14.36 11.98 2.92
CA ARG A 3 -14.33 10.64 3.50
C ARG A 3 -13.89 10.78 4.94
N ILE A 4 -14.62 10.13 5.84
CA ILE A 4 -14.25 10.06 7.25
C ILE A 4 -13.24 8.93 7.40
N ILE A 5 -12.16 9.20 8.12
CA ILE A 5 -11.12 8.23 8.40
C ILE A 5 -10.95 8.21 9.92
N SER A 6 -11.14 7.05 10.52
CA SER A 6 -10.81 6.83 11.93
C SER A 6 -9.32 6.55 12.04
N VAL A 7 -8.66 7.23 12.96
CA VAL A 7 -7.24 7.06 13.27
C VAL A 7 -7.10 6.87 14.77
N ALA A 8 -6.00 6.25 15.19
CA ALA A 8 -5.65 6.17 16.60
C ALA A 8 -5.25 7.55 17.15
N ASP A 9 -5.36 7.72 18.46
CA ASP A 9 -5.15 9.01 19.13
C ASP A 9 -3.72 9.54 18.95
N ASP A 10 -2.73 8.65 19.01
CA ASP A 10 -1.32 8.96 18.75
C ASP A 10 -1.09 9.55 17.35
N VAL A 11 -1.72 8.96 16.33
CA VAL A 11 -1.67 9.43 14.95
C VAL A 11 -2.38 10.78 14.81
N TYR A 12 -3.48 10.99 15.52
CA TYR A 12 -4.19 12.26 15.51
C TYR A 12 -3.36 13.40 16.12
N GLU A 13 -2.69 13.14 17.25
CA GLU A 13 -1.79 14.09 17.90
C GLU A 13 -0.64 14.48 16.97
N GLU A 14 -0.02 13.49 16.32
CA GLU A 14 1.07 13.73 15.38
C GLU A 14 0.61 14.54 14.16
N LEU A 15 -0.57 14.22 13.59
CA LEU A 15 -1.15 14.99 12.50
C LEU A 15 -1.47 16.41 12.90
N THR A 16 -1.93 16.63 14.14
CA THR A 16 -2.27 17.95 14.66
C THR A 16 -1.01 18.80 14.88
N ALA A 17 0.07 18.20 15.39
CA ALA A 17 1.37 18.86 15.51
C ALA A 17 1.93 19.28 14.13
N ARG A 18 1.78 18.42 13.13
CA ARG A 18 2.23 18.68 11.74
C ARG A 18 1.31 19.64 10.96
N LYS A 19 0.07 19.80 11.39
CA LYS A 19 -0.95 20.60 10.68
C LYS A 19 -0.58 22.08 10.62
N GLY A 20 -0.14 22.66 11.73
CA GLY A 20 0.09 24.10 11.82
C GLY A 20 -1.12 24.90 11.31
N LYS A 21 -0.91 25.69 10.24
CA LYS A 21 -1.96 26.48 9.56
C LYS A 21 -2.62 25.76 8.37
N ASP A 22 -2.10 24.60 7.97
CA ASP A 22 -2.59 23.85 6.82
C ASP A 22 -3.86 23.04 7.15
N SER A 23 -4.54 22.53 6.12
CA SER A 23 -5.62 21.56 6.31
C SER A 23 -5.06 20.15 6.56
N TYR A 24 -5.78 19.31 7.31
CA TYR A 24 -5.39 17.90 7.48
C TYR A 24 -5.22 17.19 6.12
N SER A 25 -6.10 17.48 5.15
CA SER A 25 -5.99 16.96 3.80
C SER A 25 -4.68 17.34 3.11
N THR A 26 -4.21 18.57 3.31
CA THR A 26 -2.93 19.06 2.76
C THR A 26 -1.76 18.31 3.38
N VAL A 27 -1.76 18.18 4.71
CA VAL A 27 -0.70 17.50 5.47
C VAL A 27 -0.61 16.04 5.07
N ILE A 28 -1.75 15.35 4.97
CA ILE A 28 -1.84 13.96 4.52
C ILE A 28 -1.29 13.83 3.09
N ARG A 29 -1.68 14.70 2.16
CA ARG A 29 -1.16 14.67 0.78
C ARG A 29 0.34 14.93 0.70
N LYS A 30 0.86 15.90 1.46
CA LYS A 30 2.30 16.18 1.56
C LYS A 30 3.06 14.96 2.12
N ALA A 31 2.55 14.33 3.18
CA ALA A 31 3.14 13.12 3.74
C ALA A 31 3.20 11.97 2.72
N PHE A 32 2.19 11.83 1.86
CA PHE A 32 2.20 10.87 0.75
C PHE A 32 3.16 11.24 -0.40
N ALA A 33 3.40 12.54 -0.62
CA ALA A 33 4.28 13.05 -1.68
C ALA A 33 5.76 13.07 -1.29
N GLU A 34 6.08 13.40 -0.03
CA GLU A 34 7.45 13.51 0.50
C GLU A 34 8.10 12.15 0.76
N LYS A 35 7.29 11.13 1.12
CA LYS A 35 7.80 9.77 1.16
C LYS A 35 7.98 9.25 -0.26
N LYS A 36 9.24 9.27 -0.75
CA LYS A 36 9.72 8.31 -1.75
C LYS A 36 9.18 6.94 -1.35
N THR A 37 8.34 6.42 -2.21
CA THR A 37 7.13 5.67 -1.87
C THR A 37 7.36 4.32 -1.20
N ASN A 38 6.65 4.04 -0.10
CA ASN A 38 6.23 2.67 0.25
C ASN A 38 4.87 2.34 -0.39
N ARG A 39 4.55 3.02 -1.51
CA ARG A 39 3.32 2.89 -2.28
C ARG A 39 3.14 1.46 -2.76
N ASP A 40 4.22 0.77 -3.13
CA ASP A 40 4.18 -0.63 -3.51
C ASP A 40 3.84 -1.53 -2.31
N ALA A 41 4.37 -1.27 -1.12
CA ALA A 41 3.98 -2.01 0.09
C ALA A 41 2.53 -1.73 0.51
N LEU A 42 2.07 -0.49 0.39
CA LEU A 42 0.67 -0.13 0.65
C LEU A 42 -0.27 -0.72 -0.40
N GLN A 43 0.13 -0.76 -1.67
CA GLN A 43 -0.64 -1.42 -2.74
C GLN A 43 -0.68 -2.94 -2.55
N ALA A 44 0.45 -3.56 -2.19
CA ALA A 44 0.53 -4.98 -1.85
C ALA A 44 -0.35 -5.32 -0.63
N PHE A 45 -0.30 -4.50 0.42
CA PHE A 45 -1.15 -4.63 1.61
C PHE A 45 -2.64 -4.44 1.30
N MET A 46 -2.98 -3.50 0.40
CA MET A 46 -4.36 -3.26 -0.05
C MET A 46 -4.82 -4.23 -1.17
N GLY A 47 -4.06 -5.29 -1.47
CA GLY A 47 -4.42 -6.30 -2.48
C GLY A 47 -4.42 -5.78 -3.92
N LYS A 48 -3.88 -4.58 -4.17
CA LYS A 48 -3.72 -3.96 -5.49
C LYS A 48 -2.25 -3.89 -5.91
N GLY A 49 -1.42 -4.78 -5.38
CA GLY A 49 -0.08 -5.00 -5.90
C GLY A 49 -0.21 -5.58 -7.31
N GLY A 50 0.34 -4.90 -8.31
CA GLY A 50 0.39 -5.44 -9.67
C GLY A 50 1.02 -6.83 -9.64
N VAL A 51 0.36 -7.79 -10.26
CA VAL A 51 0.87 -9.15 -10.37
C VAL A 51 2.20 -9.11 -11.12
N ASP A 52 3.28 -9.53 -10.47
CA ASP A 52 4.57 -9.69 -11.12
C ASP A 52 4.47 -10.84 -12.13
N GLU A 53 4.27 -10.50 -13.40
CA GLU A 53 4.11 -11.45 -14.51
C GLU A 53 5.28 -12.44 -14.62
N ARG A 54 6.50 -12.05 -14.22
CA ARG A 54 7.65 -12.97 -14.26
C ARG A 54 7.49 -14.06 -13.22
N ARG A 55 7.11 -13.66 -12.01
CA ARG A 55 6.89 -14.56 -10.89
C ARG A 55 5.72 -15.52 -11.14
N VAL A 56 4.67 -15.04 -11.80
CA VAL A 56 3.54 -15.89 -12.23
C VAL A 56 3.96 -16.90 -13.30
N LYS A 57 4.78 -16.50 -14.28
CA LYS A 57 5.28 -17.41 -15.30
C LYS A 57 6.19 -18.50 -14.72
N GLU A 58 7.01 -18.17 -13.72
CA GLU A 58 7.84 -19.15 -13.02
C GLU A 58 6.99 -20.13 -12.21
N LEU A 59 6.04 -19.63 -11.42
CA LEU A 59 5.10 -20.45 -10.67
C LEU A 59 4.29 -21.39 -11.58
N GLY A 60 3.88 -20.93 -12.77
CA GLY A 60 3.19 -21.77 -13.76
C GLY A 60 4.04 -22.94 -14.27
N LYS A 61 5.36 -22.75 -14.44
CA LYS A 61 6.28 -23.83 -14.83
C LYS A 61 6.47 -24.84 -13.70
N GLU A 62 6.61 -24.37 -12.47
CA GLU A 62 6.73 -25.24 -11.30
C GLU A 62 5.43 -26.02 -11.05
N TRP A 63 4.29 -25.37 -11.20
CA TRP A 63 2.98 -26.01 -11.12
C TRP A 63 2.82 -27.12 -12.16
N LYS A 64 3.23 -26.86 -13.41
CA LYS A 64 3.18 -27.87 -14.48
C LYS A 64 4.06 -29.08 -14.15
N LYS A 65 5.29 -28.86 -13.68
CA LYS A 65 6.19 -29.94 -13.23
C LYS A 65 5.61 -30.72 -12.05
N TRP A 66 4.97 -30.03 -11.10
CA TRP A 66 4.34 -30.67 -9.96
C TRP A 66 3.13 -31.51 -10.40
N SER A 67 2.28 -30.97 -11.28
CA SER A 67 1.15 -31.69 -11.85
C SER A 67 1.59 -32.91 -12.65
N GLU A 68 2.66 -32.84 -13.45
CA GLU A 68 3.17 -33.99 -14.20
C GLU A 68 3.79 -35.06 -13.29
N ARG A 69 4.19 -34.70 -12.06
CA ARG A 69 4.81 -35.60 -11.09
C ARG A 69 3.82 -36.25 -10.13
N TYR A 70 2.66 -35.63 -9.93
CA TYR A 70 1.67 -36.03 -8.92
C TYR A 70 0.23 -36.19 -9.46
N ALA A 71 -0.02 -35.96 -10.76
CA ALA A 71 -1.25 -36.36 -11.45
C ALA A 71 -1.05 -37.69 -12.19
#